data_AF-A0A4U1IFA8-F1
#
_entry.id   AF-A0A4U1IFA8-F1
#
_cell.length_a   1.000
_cell.length_b   1.000
_cell.length_c   1.000
_cell.angle_alpha   90.00
_cell.angle_beta   90.00
_cell.angle_gamma   90.00
#
_symmetry.space_group_name_H-M   'P 1'
#
loop_
_entity.id
_entity.type
_entity.pdbx_description
1 polymer ?
#
loop_
_entity_poly.entity_id
_entity_poly.type
_entity_poly.pdbx_seq_one_letter_code
_entity_poly.pdbx_strand_id
1 'polypeptide(L)' 'MNIIRSKTFTAARAWGALDGRVEMRYRIDGNEHSTIFETGDIFHASAGTEHVAHPLGEARILVVETQGSV' A
#
# COMPACT_ATOMS: atom_id res chain seq x y z
N MET A 1 1.50 18.09 11.16
CA MET A 1 2.04 16.87 10.53
C MET A 1 1.35 15.67 11.15
N ASN A 2 0.29 15.15 10.53
CA ASN A 2 -0.45 14.02 11.08
C ASN A 2 0.15 12.73 10.53
N ILE A 3 1.16 12.24 11.22
CA ILE A 3 1.73 10.92 10.93
C ILE A 3 0.79 9.90 11.58
N ILE A 4 -0.08 9.25 10.80
CA ILE A 4 -0.83 8.09 11.28
C ILE A 4 0.16 6.91 11.27
N ARG A 5 0.83 6.70 12.41
CA ARG A 5 1.73 5.54 12.61
C ARG A 5 0.89 4.31 12.98
N SER A 6 0.29 3.64 12.00
CA SER A 6 -0.17 2.27 12.22
C SER A 6 1.00 1.32 11.97
N LYS A 7 1.41 0.60 13.02
CA LYS A 7 2.55 -0.35 12.97
C LYS A 7 2.29 -1.59 12.10
N THR A 8 1.10 -1.74 11.55
CA THR A 8 0.74 -2.84 10.66
C THR A 8 -0.44 -2.34 9.87
N PHE A 9 -0.19 -1.83 8.66
CA PHE A 9 -1.28 -1.43 7.78
C PHE A 9 -1.31 -2.43 6.63
N THR A 10 -2.08 -3.49 6.83
CA THR A 10 -2.54 -4.42 5.81
C THR A 10 -3.94 -3.96 5.45
N ALA A 11 -4.14 -3.43 4.24
CA ALA A 11 -5.49 -3.07 3.79
C ALA A 11 -5.82 -3.90 2.56
N ALA A 12 -6.85 -4.72 2.69
CA ALA A 12 -7.17 -5.72 1.69
C ALA A 12 -7.52 -5.19 0.31
N ARG A 13 -7.75 -3.87 0.10
CA ARG A 13 -8.06 -3.28 -1.22
C ARG A 13 -7.56 -1.85 -1.45
N ALA A 14 -7.41 -1.59 -2.76
CA ALA A 14 -7.08 -0.39 -3.53
C ALA A 14 -6.27 0.73 -2.85
N TRP A 15 -5.08 0.96 -3.41
CA TRP A 15 -4.14 1.99 -3.02
C TRP A 15 -3.81 2.86 -4.23
N GLY A 16 -3.67 4.18 -4.03
CA GLY A 16 -3.20 5.08 -5.08
C GLY A 16 -2.24 6.14 -4.54
N ALA A 17 -1.10 6.31 -5.19
CA ALA A 17 -0.20 7.42 -4.88
C ALA A 17 -0.82 8.71 -5.43
N LEU A 18 -1.28 9.58 -4.53
CA LEU A 18 -1.81 10.89 -4.89
C LEU A 18 -0.69 11.91 -5.12
N ASP A 19 0.45 11.70 -4.47
CA ASP A 19 1.65 12.54 -4.57
C ASP A 19 2.86 11.75 -4.04
N GLY A 20 4.02 11.93 -4.67
CA GLY A 20 5.25 11.22 -4.30
C GLY A 20 5.36 9.80 -4.87
N ARG A 21 6.35 9.05 -4.35
CA ARG A 21 6.70 7.69 -4.77
C ARG A 21 6.59 6.70 -3.62
N VAL A 22 6.16 5.49 -3.93
CA VAL A 22 6.01 4.41 -2.93
C VAL A 22 6.53 3.12 -3.51
N GLU A 23 7.41 2.43 -2.80
CA GLU A 23 7.69 1.01 -3.08
C GLU A 23 6.63 0.16 -2.39
N MET A 24 5.86 -0.60 -3.15
CA MET A 24 4.94 -1.59 -2.61
C MET A 24 5.62 -2.94 -2.59
N ARG A 25 5.73 -3.55 -1.40
CA ARG A 25 6.22 -4.92 -1.23
C ARG A 25 5.03 -5.82 -0.93
N TYR A 26 4.95 -6.99 -1.56
CA TYR A 26 3.86 -7.92 -1.36
C TYR A 26 4.29 -9.36 -1.57
N ARG A 27 3.50 -10.32 -1.07
CA ARG A 27 3.74 -11.76 -1.30
C ARG A 27 2.61 -12.41 -2.08
N ILE A 28 3.00 -13.26 -3.02
CA ILE A 28 2.08 -14.12 -3.79
C ILE A 28 2.65 -15.53 -3.75
N ASP A 29 1.86 -16.50 -3.28
CA ASP A 29 2.28 -17.91 -3.14
C ASP A 29 3.60 -18.06 -2.35
N GLY A 30 3.79 -17.21 -1.32
CA GLY A 30 5.01 -17.18 -0.51
C GLY A 30 6.22 -16.50 -1.15
N ASN A 31 6.13 -16.06 -2.40
CA ASN A 31 7.20 -15.35 -3.09
C ASN A 31 7.10 -13.84 -2.85
N GLU A 32 8.23 -13.21 -2.55
CA GLU A 32 8.31 -11.76 -2.35
C GLU A 32 8.41 -11.02 -3.68
N HIS A 33 7.60 -9.98 -3.82
CA HIS A 33 7.58 -9.09 -4.96
C HIS A 33 7.63 -7.64 -4.50
N SER A 34 8.19 -6.77 -5.34
CA SER A 34 8.08 -5.33 -5.14
C SER A 34 7.86 -4.60 -6.45
N THR A 35 7.25 -3.43 -6.36
CA THR A 35 7.06 -2.51 -7.48
C THR A 35 7.07 -1.08 -6.97
N ILE A 36 7.45 -0.13 -7.83
CA ILE A 36 7.38 1.29 -7.53
C ILE A 36 6.07 1.85 -8.07
N PHE A 37 5.37 2.63 -7.25
CA PHE A 37 4.26 3.48 -7.66
C PHE A 37 4.73 4.91 -7.78
N GLU A 38 4.43 5.48 -8.92
CA GLU A 38 4.49 6.90 -9.19
C GLU A 38 3.11 7.51 -8.91
N THR A 39 3.05 8.84 -8.89
CA THR A 39 1.78 9.57 -8.73
C THR A 39 0.81 9.20 -9.85
N GLY A 40 -0.42 8.81 -9.46
CA GLY A 40 -1.48 8.38 -10.37
C GLY A 40 -1.56 6.87 -10.57
N ASP A 41 -0.57 6.09 -10.15
CA ASP A 41 -0.64 4.63 -10.20
C ASP A 41 -1.65 4.08 -9.19
N ILE A 42 -2.30 2.98 -9.58
CA ILE A 42 -3.27 2.27 -8.75
C ILE A 42 -2.77 0.84 -8.51
N PHE A 43 -2.85 0.40 -7.25
CA PHE A 43 -2.54 -0.96 -6.86
C PHE A 43 -3.73 -1.64 -6.20
N HIS A 44 -4.03 -2.84 -6.66
CA HIS A 44 -5.08 -3.68 -6.12
C HIS A 44 -4.49 -4.96 -5.52
N ALA A 45 -4.45 -5.01 -4.19
CA ALA A 45 -4.24 -6.25 -3.45
C ALA A 45 -5.53 -7.08 -3.43
N SER A 46 -5.41 -8.40 -3.53
CA SER A 46 -6.54 -9.30 -3.27
C SER A 46 -6.68 -9.52 -1.77
N ALA A 47 -7.86 -9.98 -1.33
CA ALA A 47 -8.07 -10.32 0.07
C ALA A 47 -7.06 -11.40 0.51
N GLY A 48 -6.38 -11.18 1.63
CA GLY A 48 -5.33 -12.07 2.13
C GLY A 48 -3.95 -11.88 1.50
N THR A 49 -3.76 -10.97 0.55
CA THR A 49 -2.42 -10.62 0.05
C THR A 49 -1.65 -9.89 1.15
N GLU A 50 -0.56 -10.46 1.63
CA GLU A 50 0.39 -9.75 2.49
C GLU A 50 1.06 -8.63 1.70
N HIS A 51 1.03 -7.41 2.21
CA HIS A 51 1.62 -6.26 1.54
C HIS A 51 2.00 -5.15 2.52
N VAL A 52 3.01 -4.35 2.15
CA VAL A 52 3.51 -3.21 2.92
C VAL A 52 3.94 -2.10 1.96
N ALA A 53 3.48 -0.87 2.24
CA ALA A 53 3.90 0.33 1.52
C ALA A 53 5.14 0.97 2.16
N HIS A 54 6.16 1.26 1.36
CA HIS A 54 7.40 1.92 1.74
C HIS A 54 7.54 3.25 0.98
N PRO A 55 7.13 4.38 1.58
CA PRO A 55 7.28 5.70 0.96
C PRO A 55 8.76 6.01 0.63
N LEU A 56 9.02 6.47 -0.59
CA LEU A 56 10.32 6.95 -1.03
C LEU A 56 10.38 8.47 -0.87
N GLY A 57 10.50 8.91 0.38
CA GLY A 57 10.38 10.32 0.77
C GLY A 57 8.98 10.65 1.30
N GLU A 58 8.56 11.91 1.13
CA GLU A 58 7.19 12.30 1.44
C GLU A 58 6.24 11.75 0.35
N ALA A 59 5.21 11.03 0.77
CA ALA A 59 4.19 10.50 -0.13
C ALA A 59 2.81 10.64 0.48
N ARG A 60 1.81 10.82 -0.38
CA ARG A 60 0.39 10.86 -0.02
C ARG A 60 -0.29 9.69 -0.69
N ILE A 61 -0.93 8.85 0.12
CA ILE A 61 -1.52 7.61 -0.35
C ILE A 61 -3.00 7.60 -0.02
N LEU A 62 -3.84 7.32 -1.01
CA LEU A 62 -5.25 7.01 -0.82
C LEU A 62 -5.39 5.52 -0.58
N VAL A 63 -6.05 5.14 0.52
CA VAL A 63 -6.42 3.76 0.81
C VAL A 63 -7.94 3.65 0.79
N VAL A 64 -8.46 2.65 0.07
CA VAL A 64 -9.88 2.33 0.02
C VAL A 64 -10.09 0.89 0.44
N GLU A 65 -10.49 0.70 1.71
CA GLU A 65 -10.77 -0.61 2.29
C GLU A 65 -12.26 -0.79 2.62
N THR A 66 -12.70 -2.05 2.65
CA THR A 66 -14.02 -2.40 3.19
C THR A 66 -13.90 -2.52 4.71
N GLN A 67 -14.86 -1.92 5.44
CA GLN A 67 -14.90 -1.97 6.90
C GLN A 67 -14.80 -3.41 7.42
N GLY A 68 -13.86 -3.65 8.33
CA GLY A 68 -13.63 -4.97 8.94
C GLY A 68 -12.68 -5.87 8.17
N SER A 69 -12.06 -5.39 7.09
CA SER A 69 -10.97 -6.09 6.42
C SER A 69 -9.64 -5.75 7.10
N VAL A 70 -8.92 -6.76 7.59
CA VAL A 70 -7.56 -6.64 8.14
C VAL A 70 -6.61 -7.46 7.27
#